data_AF-A0AAW7X2Q6-F1
#
_entry.id   AF-A0AAW7X2Q6-F1
#
_cell.length_a   1.000
_cell.length_b   1.000
_cell.length_c   1.000
_cell.angle_alpha   90.00
_cell.angle_beta   90.00
_cell.angle_gamma   90.00
#
_symmetry.space_group_name_H-M   'P 1'
#
loop_
_entity.id
_entity.type
_entity.pdbx_description
1 polymer ?
#
loop_
_entity_poly.entity_id
_entity_poly.type
_entity_poly.pdbx_seq_one_letter_code
_entity_poly.pdbx_strand_id
1 'polypeptide(L)'
;MKSLMAIGALIGGVVQLVSYLIAKSRFKSMVAVDGVILQSKLDDCHDTKGKRSYQANVVYKYVFEGKEYTYNNPVLRSFQLAPNHEYEYEIVGKYKAGQNVKLRLNPNRPHQSYLEIAPLSKMSTVVLIIGTCVSISYLVLVGWANYQ
;
A
#
# COMPACT_ATOMS: atom_id res chain seq x y z
N MET A 1 -13.48 -2.08 -28.71
CA MET A 1 -12.72 -2.85 -27.68
C MET A 1 -11.42 -2.16 -27.26
N LYS A 2 -10.53 -1.75 -28.19
CA LYS A 2 -9.23 -1.13 -27.86
C LYS A 2 -9.32 0.23 -27.13
N SER A 3 -10.27 1.09 -27.51
CA SER A 3 -10.54 2.37 -26.81
C SER A 3 -11.02 2.16 -25.37
N LEU A 4 -11.82 1.12 -25.12
CA LEU A 4 -12.29 0.77 -23.78
C LEU A 4 -11.13 0.36 -22.85
N MET A 5 -10.12 -0.34 -23.38
CA MET A 5 -8.92 -0.70 -22.63
C MET A 5 -8.08 0.53 -22.25
N ALA A 6 -7.94 1.50 -23.16
CA ALA A 6 -7.24 2.76 -22.89
C ALA A 6 -7.93 3.57 -21.77
N ILE A 7 -9.27 3.67 -21.82
CA ILE A 7 -10.05 4.34 -20.77
C ILE A 7 -9.92 3.59 -19.44
N GLY A 8 -9.97 2.25 -19.46
CA GLY A 8 -9.79 1.42 -18.28
C GLY A 8 -8.43 1.63 -17.61
N ALA A 9 -7.35 1.76 -18.38
CA ALA A 9 -6.01 2.05 -17.87
C ALA A 9 -5.96 3.42 -17.17
N LEU A 10 -6.57 4.46 -17.75
CA LEU A 10 -6.66 5.79 -17.14
C LEU A 10 -7.44 5.75 -15.81
N ILE A 11 -8.59 5.07 -15.79
CA ILE A 11 -9.39 4.90 -14.58
C ILE A 11 -8.58 4.17 -13.50
N GLY A 12 -7.88 3.08 -13.85
CA GLY A 12 -7.04 2.34 -12.92
C GLY A 12 -5.94 3.22 -12.28
N GLY A 13 -5.31 4.08 -13.08
CA GLY A 13 -4.33 5.06 -12.59
C GLY A 13 -4.93 6.07 -11.61
N VAL A 14 -6.10 6.62 -11.92
CA VAL A 14 -6.82 7.56 -11.04
C VAL A 14 -7.22 6.87 -9.74
N VAL A 15 -7.78 5.65 -9.80
CA VAL A 15 -8.19 4.88 -8.62
C VAL A 15 -6.99 4.61 -7.70
N GLN A 16 -5.84 4.22 -8.25
CA GLN A 16 -4.62 4.04 -7.47
C GLN A 16 -4.21 5.34 -6.75
N LEU A 17 -4.13 6.45 -7.48
CA LEU A 17 -3.74 7.75 -6.91
C LEU A 17 -4.69 8.18 -5.79
N VAL A 18 -6.00 8.14 -6.05
CA VAL A 18 -7.04 8.52 -5.09
C VAL A 18 -6.98 7.61 -3.86
N SER A 19 -6.82 6.29 -4.04
CA SER A 19 -6.71 5.36 -2.91
C SER A 19 -5.50 5.65 -2.01
N TYR A 20 -4.37 6.04 -2.62
CA TYR A 20 -3.15 6.42 -1.88
C TYR A 20 -3.36 7.71 -1.10
N LEU A 21 -3.96 8.74 -1.73
CA LEU A 21 -4.26 10.00 -1.06
C LEU A 21 -5.24 9.81 0.11
N ILE A 22 -6.25 8.96 -0.06
CA ILE A 22 -7.19 8.62 1.01
C ILE A 22 -6.46 7.90 2.15
N ALA A 23 -5.64 6.89 1.85
CA ALA A 23 -4.86 6.17 2.86
C ALA A 23 -3.92 7.12 3.62
N LYS A 24 -3.22 8.02 2.91
CA LYS A 24 -2.32 9.02 3.48
C LYS A 24 -3.05 10.02 4.37
N SER A 25 -4.21 10.49 3.92
CA SER A 25 -5.06 11.39 4.70
C SER A 25 -5.53 10.73 6.00
N ARG A 26 -6.04 9.49 5.90
CA ARG A 26 -6.45 8.69 7.06
C ARG A 26 -5.30 8.49 8.06
N PHE A 27 -4.12 8.13 7.58
CA PHE A 27 -2.94 7.95 8.42
C PHE A 27 -2.54 9.24 9.15
N LYS A 28 -2.63 10.40 8.48
CA LYS A 28 -2.34 11.70 9.09
C LYS A 28 -3.35 12.07 10.20
N SER A 29 -4.62 11.71 10.03
CA SER A 29 -5.67 11.96 11.04
C SER A 29 -5.63 11.00 12.23
N MET A 30 -4.82 9.94 12.20
CA MET A 30 -4.75 8.95 13.27
C MET A 30 -3.99 9.46 14.50
N VAL A 31 -4.41 8.97 15.66
CA VAL A 31 -3.82 9.29 16.96
C VAL A 31 -2.47 8.60 17.07
N ALA A 32 -1.45 9.33 17.55
CA ALA A 32 -0.13 8.74 17.80
C ALA A 32 -0.10 8.11 19.20
N VAL A 33 0.36 6.86 19.30
CA VAL A 33 0.48 6.11 20.54
C VAL A 33 1.83 5.41 20.57
N ASP A 34 2.46 5.33 21.73
CA ASP A 34 3.71 4.58 21.88
C ASP A 34 3.44 3.08 21.98
N GLY A 35 4.30 2.29 21.35
CA GLY A 35 4.21 0.84 21.36
C GLY A 35 5.58 0.18 21.32
N VAL A 36 5.59 -1.14 21.48
CA VAL A 36 6.81 -1.96 21.50
C VAL A 36 6.68 -3.09 20.49
N ILE A 37 7.69 -3.23 19.64
CA ILE A 37 7.78 -4.37 18.72
C ILE A 37 8.08 -5.64 19.52
N LEU A 38 7.23 -6.65 19.42
CA LEU A 38 7.41 -7.95 20.04
C LEU A 38 8.17 -8.91 19.12
N GLN A 39 7.86 -8.88 17.83
CA GLN A 39 8.42 -9.77 16.83
C GLN A 39 8.54 -9.04 15.49
N SER A 40 9.56 -9.38 14.72
CA SER A 40 9.72 -8.93 13.35
C SER A 40 10.32 -10.08 12.54
N LYS A 41 9.52 -10.64 11.63
CA LYS A 41 9.92 -11.75 10.76
C LYS A 41 9.38 -11.54 9.36
N LEU A 42 10.02 -12.20 8.40
CA LEU A 42 9.54 -12.30 7.04
C LEU A 42 8.91 -13.68 6.86
N ASP A 43 7.61 -13.72 6.63
CA ASP A 43 6.90 -14.96 6.37
C ASP A 43 7.02 -15.30 4.88
N ASP A 44 7.32 -16.57 4.60
CA ASP A 44 7.35 -17.12 3.24
C ASP A 44 5.97 -17.71 2.92
N CYS A 45 5.24 -17.02 2.04
CA CYS A 45 3.92 -17.40 1.59
C CYS A 45 4.00 -17.90 0.14
N HIS A 46 3.35 -19.01 -0.16
CA HIS A 46 3.16 -19.43 -1.55
C HIS A 46 1.84 -18.85 -2.07
N ASP A 47 1.90 -18.11 -3.17
CA ASP A 47 0.69 -17.74 -3.91
C ASP A 47 0.04 -19.00 -4.48
N THR A 48 -1.25 -18.94 -4.77
CA THR A 48 -2.06 -19.97 -5.46
C THR A 48 -1.44 -20.49 -6.76
N LYS A 49 -0.52 -19.73 -7.36
CA LYS A 49 0.26 -20.08 -8.57
C LYS A 49 1.63 -20.70 -8.26
N GLY A 50 1.93 -21.04 -7.01
CA GLY A 50 3.22 -21.60 -6.56
C GLY A 50 4.36 -20.58 -6.51
N LYS A 51 4.09 -19.28 -6.76
CA LYS A 51 5.10 -18.23 -6.68
C LYS A 51 5.35 -17.89 -5.21
N ARG A 52 6.63 -17.93 -4.79
CA ARG A 52 7.03 -17.44 -3.47
C ARG A 52 6.76 -15.95 -3.36
N SER A 53 6.10 -15.57 -2.28
CA SER A 53 5.76 -14.22 -1.88
C SER A 53 6.21 -14.05 -0.44
N TYR A 54 6.80 -12.91 -0.13
CA TYR A 54 7.23 -12.61 1.22
C TYR A 54 6.26 -11.61 1.84
N GLN A 55 5.99 -11.74 3.13
CA GLN A 55 5.18 -10.80 3.89
C GLN A 55 5.87 -10.43 5.20
N ALA A 56 5.95 -9.13 5.52
CA ALA A 56 6.47 -8.69 6.80
C ALA A 56 5.45 -8.96 7.90
N ASN A 57 5.81 -9.83 8.84
CA ASN A 57 5.06 -10.11 10.05
C ASN A 57 5.75 -9.43 11.23
N VAL A 58 5.33 -8.19 11.47
CA VAL A 58 5.82 -7.37 12.58
C VAL A 58 4.71 -7.28 13.61
N VAL A 59 4.89 -8.00 14.72
CA VAL A 59 3.95 -8.01 15.84
C VAL A 59 4.38 -6.96 16.85
N TYR A 60 3.45 -6.15 17.31
CA TYR A 60 3.69 -5.12 18.30
C TYR A 60 2.51 -4.96 19.25
N LYS A 61 2.82 -4.45 20.43
CA LYS A 61 1.83 -4.13 21.46
C LYS A 61 1.79 -2.66 21.79
N TYR A 62 0.63 -2.19 22.22
CA TYR A 62 0.40 -0.83 22.66
C TYR A 62 -0.76 -0.76 23.65
N VAL A 63 -0.80 0.31 24.42
CA VAL A 63 -1.88 0.57 25.38
C VAL A 63 -2.68 1.78 24.90
N PHE A 64 -3.98 1.62 24.83
CA PHE A 64 -4.90 2.71 24.51
C PHE A 64 -6.12 2.64 25.44
N GLU A 65 -6.43 3.75 26.09
CA GLU A 65 -7.53 3.85 27.07
C GLU A 65 -7.45 2.77 28.17
N GLY A 66 -6.23 2.49 28.65
CA GLY A 66 -5.98 1.49 29.71
C GLY A 66 -6.11 0.03 29.27
N LYS A 67 -6.35 -0.24 27.97
CA LYS A 67 -6.41 -1.59 27.40
C LYS A 67 -5.18 -1.88 26.56
N GLU A 68 -4.63 -3.08 26.72
CA GLU A 68 -3.53 -3.57 25.89
C GLU A 68 -4.07 -4.19 24.60
N TYR A 69 -3.46 -3.84 23.49
CA TYR A 69 -3.76 -4.37 22.17
C TYR A 69 -2.50 -4.94 21.54
N THR A 70 -2.66 -6.01 20.77
CA THR A 70 -1.61 -6.59 19.94
C THR A 70 -2.07 -6.61 18.50
N TYR A 71 -1.18 -6.22 17.58
CA TYR A 71 -1.47 -6.21 16.16
C TYR A 71 -0.23 -6.59 15.36
N ASN A 72 -0.44 -7.14 14.16
CA ASN A 72 0.63 -7.73 13.33
C ASN A 72 0.67 -7.21 11.90
N ASN A 73 -0.14 -6.20 11.57
CA ASN A 73 -0.12 -5.57 10.25
C ASN A 73 0.50 -4.17 10.35
N PRO A 74 1.84 -4.07 10.20
CA PRO A 74 2.59 -2.84 10.47
C PRO A 74 2.29 -1.69 9.52
N VAL A 75 1.68 -1.96 8.36
CA VAL A 75 1.67 -1.03 7.24
C VAL A 75 0.25 -0.80 6.74
N LEU A 76 -0.15 0.46 6.66
CA LEU A 76 -1.37 0.84 5.94
C LEU A 76 -1.09 0.83 4.43
N ARG A 77 -1.82 0.02 3.67
CA ARG A 77 -1.63 -0.14 2.22
C ARG A 77 -2.79 0.47 1.44
N SER A 78 -2.46 1.07 0.30
CA SER A 78 -3.44 1.51 -0.71
C SER A 78 -3.54 0.49 -1.84
N PHE A 79 -4.47 0.71 -2.76
CA PHE A 79 -4.53 -0.08 -4.00
C PHE A 79 -3.25 0.14 -4.81
N GLN A 80 -2.77 -0.91 -5.47
CA GLN A 80 -1.59 -0.91 -6.32
C GLN A 80 -1.85 -1.77 -7.56
N LEU A 81 -1.62 -1.21 -8.75
CA LEU A 81 -1.78 -1.91 -10.03
C LEU A 81 -0.77 -3.04 -10.22
N ALA A 82 0.44 -2.86 -9.67
CA ALA A 82 1.53 -3.82 -9.69
C ALA A 82 2.20 -3.85 -8.30
N PRO A 83 1.68 -4.65 -7.36
CA PRO A 83 2.27 -4.76 -6.02
C PRO A 83 3.68 -5.36 -6.10
N ASN A 84 4.57 -4.91 -5.22
CA ASN A 84 5.93 -5.41 -5.08
C ASN A 84 6.20 -5.80 -3.62
N HIS A 85 6.88 -6.93 -3.42
CA HIS A 85 7.18 -7.51 -2.11
C HIS A 85 8.54 -7.06 -1.53
N GLU A 86 9.35 -6.32 -2.29
CA GLU A 86 10.63 -5.78 -1.78
C GLU A 86 10.45 -4.92 -0.53
N TYR A 87 9.32 -4.21 -0.43
CA TYR A 87 9.03 -3.36 0.72
C TYR A 87 8.90 -4.15 2.04
N GLU A 88 8.55 -5.44 1.98
CA GLU A 88 8.45 -6.28 3.18
C GLU A 88 9.83 -6.48 3.84
N TYR A 89 10.87 -6.60 3.03
CA TYR A 89 12.25 -6.71 3.51
C TYR A 89 12.70 -5.43 4.22
N GLU A 90 12.31 -4.26 3.68
CA GLU A 90 12.60 -2.96 4.29
C GLU A 90 11.93 -2.84 5.67
N ILE A 91 10.67 -3.28 5.80
CA ILE A 91 9.93 -3.26 7.07
C ILE A 91 10.62 -4.12 8.13
N VAL A 92 10.96 -5.37 7.81
CA VAL A 92 11.63 -6.28 8.75
C VAL A 92 13.04 -5.79 9.07
N GLY A 93 13.70 -5.12 8.11
CA GLY A 93 14.98 -4.45 8.30
C GLY A 93 14.90 -3.28 9.29
N LYS A 94 13.86 -2.45 9.16
CA LYS A 94 13.66 -1.21 9.91
C LYS A 94 13.16 -1.44 11.34
N TYR A 95 12.22 -2.35 11.53
CA TYR A 95 11.59 -2.61 12.82
C TYR A 95 12.09 -3.93 13.43
N LYS A 96 12.71 -3.86 14.61
CA LYS A 96 13.28 -5.01 15.33
C LYS A 96 12.57 -5.23 16.66
N ALA A 97 12.52 -6.49 17.11
CA ALA A 97 11.97 -6.83 18.41
C ALA A 97 12.65 -6.03 19.54
N GLY A 98 11.86 -5.59 20.51
CA GLY A 98 12.28 -4.76 21.63
C GLY A 98 12.34 -3.25 21.35
N GLN A 99 12.14 -2.81 20.10
CA GLN A 99 12.17 -1.37 19.78
C GLN A 99 10.88 -0.67 20.24
N ASN A 100 11.06 0.50 20.85
CA ASN A 100 9.98 1.46 21.10
C ASN A 100 9.70 2.24 19.82
N VAL A 101 8.42 2.33 19.46
CA VAL A 101 7.96 2.89 18.19
C VAL A 101 6.71 3.73 18.39
N LYS A 102 6.50 4.72 17.51
CA LYS A 102 5.24 5.46 17.45
C LYS A 102 4.31 4.83 16.44
N LEU A 103 3.16 4.41 16.91
CA LEU A 103 2.07 3.83 16.13
C LEU A 103 1.01 4.88 15.83
N ARG A 104 0.35 4.76 14.69
CA ARG A 104 -0.83 5.51 14.34
C ARG A 104 -2.06 4.64 14.50
N LEU A 105 -2.89 4.97 15.49
CA LEU A 105 -4.10 4.25 15.86
C LEU A 105 -5.31 4.82 15.13
N ASN A 106 -6.17 3.94 14.61
CA ASN A 106 -7.49 4.33 14.15
C ASN A 106 -8.44 4.49 15.35
N PRO A 107 -8.90 5.71 15.69
CA PRO A 107 -9.75 5.92 16.87
C PRO A 107 -11.10 5.18 16.77
N ASN A 108 -11.61 4.98 15.56
CA ASN A 108 -12.86 4.26 15.33
C ASN A 108 -12.69 2.73 15.45
N ARG A 109 -11.45 2.24 15.39
CA ARG A 109 -11.10 0.81 15.44
C ARG A 109 -9.77 0.65 16.20
N PRO A 110 -9.78 0.71 17.54
CA PRO A 110 -8.56 0.71 18.35
C PRO A 110 -7.78 -0.61 18.32
N HIS A 111 -8.28 -1.65 17.64
CA HIS A 111 -7.52 -2.86 17.33
C HIS A 111 -6.69 -2.72 16.04
N GLN A 112 -6.85 -1.62 15.28
CA GLN A 112 -6.12 -1.33 14.06
C GLN A 112 -5.17 -0.16 14.28
N SER A 113 -3.88 -0.44 14.20
CA SER A 113 -2.83 0.57 14.25
C SER A 113 -1.76 0.25 13.23
N TYR A 114 -1.01 1.26 12.81
CA TYR A 114 -0.01 1.15 11.75
C TYR A 114 1.26 1.90 12.14
N LEU A 115 2.43 1.33 11.83
CA LEU A 115 3.72 2.00 11.98
C LEU A 115 3.91 3.06 10.90
N GLU A 116 3.52 2.72 9.67
CA GLU A 116 3.66 3.61 8.52
C GLU A 116 2.67 3.30 7.39
N ILE A 117 2.69 4.14 6.37
CA ILE A 117 1.95 3.94 5.13
C ILE A 117 2.92 3.42 4.06
N ALA A 118 2.50 2.39 3.33
CA ALA A 118 3.29 1.90 2.20
C ALA A 118 3.45 3.00 1.14
N PRO A 119 4.67 3.21 0.61
CA PRO A 119 4.83 4.01 -0.58
C PRO A 119 4.12 3.34 -1.77
N LEU A 120 3.84 4.12 -2.81
CA LEU A 120 3.44 3.55 -4.09
C LEU A 120 4.56 2.64 -4.62
N SER A 121 4.20 1.43 -5.04
CA SER A 121 5.14 0.52 -5.69
C SER A 121 5.79 1.22 -6.90
N LYS A 122 7.12 1.15 -7.00
CA LYS A 122 7.88 1.71 -8.14
C LYS A 122 7.35 1.17 -9.47
N MET A 123 7.06 -0.13 -9.52
CA MET A 123 6.47 -0.79 -10.69
C MET A 123 5.08 -0.23 -11.00
N SER A 124 4.25 -0.02 -9.98
CA SER A 124 2.93 0.60 -10.16
C SER A 124 3.03 2.03 -10.71
N THR A 125 4.03 2.80 -10.28
CA THR A 125 4.28 4.16 -10.80
C THR A 125 4.72 4.13 -12.26
N VAL A 126 5.62 3.22 -12.63
CA VAL A 126 6.08 3.07 -14.02
C VAL A 126 4.93 2.63 -14.93
N VAL A 127 4.15 1.63 -14.52
CA VAL A 127 2.97 1.15 -15.26
C VAL A 127 1.95 2.28 -15.45
N LEU A 128 1.74 3.11 -14.43
CA LEU A 128 0.84 4.25 -14.52
C LEU A 128 1.33 5.26 -15.56
N ILE A 129 2.61 5.66 -15.52
CA ILE A 129 3.16 6.65 -16.47
C ILE A 129 3.07 6.12 -17.90
N ILE A 130 3.60 4.92 -18.15
CA ILE A 130 3.63 4.33 -19.50
C ILE A 130 2.21 4.07 -20.01
N GLY A 131 1.36 3.46 -19.18
CA GLY A 131 -0.02 3.15 -19.55
C GLY A 131 -0.83 4.41 -19.86
N THR A 132 -0.61 5.49 -19.12
CA THR A 132 -1.26 6.80 -19.36
C THR A 132 -0.79 7.41 -20.67
N CYS A 133 0.53 7.46 -20.92
CA CYS A 133 1.09 7.99 -22.16
C CYS A 133 0.56 7.23 -23.38
N VAL A 134 0.61 5.89 -23.37
CA VAL A 134 0.12 5.05 -24.47
C VAL A 134 -1.38 5.27 -24.70
N SER A 135 -2.16 5.36 -23.61
CA SER A 135 -3.61 5.59 -23.70
C SER A 135 -3.94 6.96 -24.31
N ILE A 136 -3.24 8.02 -23.90
CA ILE A 136 -3.42 9.36 -24.46
C ILE A 136 -3.01 9.37 -25.94
N SER A 137 -1.83 8.85 -26.29
CA SER A 137 -1.38 8.78 -27.67
C SER A 137 -2.37 8.03 -28.56
N TYR A 138 -2.91 6.90 -28.10
CA TYR A 138 -3.92 6.13 -28.82
C TYR A 138 -5.20 6.93 -29.04
N LEU A 139 -5.71 7.62 -28.01
CA LEU A 139 -6.93 8.41 -28.12
C LEU A 139 -6.76 9.61 -29.06
N VAL A 140 -5.59 10.27 -29.04
CA VAL A 140 -5.26 11.36 -29.98
C VAL A 140 -5.25 10.85 -31.41
N LEU A 141 -4.55 9.73 -31.68
CA LEU A 141 -4.48 9.15 -33.04
C LEU A 141 -5.85 8.74 -33.56
N VAL A 142 -6.66 8.07 -32.74
CA VAL A 142 -8.02 7.65 -33.12
C VAL A 142 -8.94 8.86 -33.29
N GLY A 143 -8.84 9.86 -32.41
CA GLY A 143 -9.62 11.10 -32.53
C GLY A 143 -9.31 11.83 -33.84
N TRP A 144 -8.03 11.91 -34.20
CA TRP A 144 -7.58 12.54 -35.43
C TRP A 144 -8.05 11.77 -36.68
N ALA A 145 -7.96 10.44 -36.67
CA ALA A 145 -8.40 9.59 -37.79
C ALA A 145 -9.92 9.62 -38.04
N ASN A 146 -10.74 9.89 -37.02
CA ASN A 146 -12.20 10.03 -37.19
C ASN A 146 -12.64 11.44 -37.60
N TYR A 147 -11.72 12.41 -37.60
CA TYR A 147 -12.00 13.79 -38.00
C TYR A 147 -11.77 14.04 -39.49
N GLN A 148 -11.00 13.15 -40.16
CA GLN A 148 -10.83 13.12 -41.61
C GLN A 148 -11.93 12.30 -42.28
#